data_AF-A0A7S3L5Q5-F1
#
_entry.id   AF-A0A7S3L5Q5-F1
#
_cell.length_a   1.000
_cell.length_b   1.000
_cell.length_c   1.000
_cell.angle_alpha   90.00
_cell.angle_beta   90.00
_cell.angle_gamma   90.00
#
_symmetry.space_group_name_H-M   'P 1'
#
loop_
_entity.id
_entity.type
_entity.pdbx_description
1 polymer ?
#
loop_
_entity_poly.entity_id
_entity_poly.type
_entity_poly.pdbx_seq_one_letter_code
_entity_poly.pdbx_strand_id
1 'polypeptide(L)'
;MSVKATVQGYSFYLNVVVIDSQGRSEDSIEPSNSSEQLAAVEDPVAAAEDEEELEEEAKEETPAAESEDDSKNNGNVAVIPVGPVKDVKPTDPKIKLLMEGRSLVDSVFKRTPLKRNKSNEGNGKNFVQDGQRFMSSIGSSITRSGSNISKRASRFVASKTMVGRAEKAVVECIPLVTEEIGVEMSISKRFQQGPIFVLEVDMKGCDMLELLEKVSGEEAARQYRNVKEGLEALGLPDTQDMFLKEMLPKLRKAMMERMSEIVPDKMKMKKQYEDLEIQCVALEDQEEAKWLYNFLAFMQDMK
;
A
#
# COMPACT_ATOMS: atom_id res chain seq x y z
N MET A 1 -18.85 13.34 24.94
CA MET A 1 -18.27 12.08 24.44
C MET A 1 -17.59 12.41 23.12
N SER A 2 -16.26 12.30 23.04
CA SER A 2 -15.54 12.61 21.79
C SER A 2 -15.70 11.43 20.83
N VAL A 3 -16.29 11.66 19.66
CA VAL A 3 -16.43 10.64 18.62
C VAL A 3 -15.06 10.44 17.98
N LYS A 4 -14.48 9.24 18.14
CA LYS A 4 -13.23 8.88 17.45
C LYS A 4 -13.53 8.72 15.96
N ALA A 5 -12.88 9.54 15.14
CA ALA A 5 -12.96 9.43 13.69
C ALA A 5 -12.20 8.17 13.26
N THR A 6 -12.94 7.09 13.02
CA THR A 6 -12.36 5.82 12.57
C THR A 6 -12.28 5.83 11.06
N VAL A 7 -11.10 5.57 10.51
CA VAL A 7 -10.92 5.43 9.06
C VAL A 7 -11.53 4.10 8.64
N GLN A 8 -12.36 4.09 7.59
CA GLN A 8 -12.86 2.84 7.02
C GLN A 8 -11.69 2.01 6.47
N GLY A 9 -11.82 0.68 6.56
CA GLY A 9 -10.85 -0.25 5.99
C GLY A 9 -10.58 0.06 4.51
N TYR A 10 -9.34 -0.13 4.10
CA TYR A 10 -8.87 0.18 2.75
C TYR A 10 -7.93 -0.92 2.29
N SER A 11 -8.05 -1.32 1.04
CA SER A 11 -7.20 -2.31 0.41
C SER A 11 -6.36 -1.69 -0.71
N PHE A 12 -5.14 -2.19 -0.86
CA PHE A 12 -4.26 -1.84 -1.97
C PHE A 12 -3.39 -3.04 -2.33
N TYR A 13 -2.71 -2.95 -3.48
CA TYR A 13 -1.88 -4.05 -3.97
C TYR A 13 -0.41 -3.69 -3.86
N LEU A 14 0.38 -4.58 -3.27
CA LEU A 14 1.82 -4.52 -3.20
C LEU A 14 2.40 -5.46 -4.27
N ASN A 15 2.86 -4.88 -5.37
CA ASN A 15 3.54 -5.59 -6.44
C ASN A 15 5.00 -5.78 -6.05
N VAL A 16 5.42 -7.03 -5.92
CA VAL A 16 6.79 -7.37 -5.54
C VAL A 16 7.52 -7.98 -6.73
N VAL A 17 8.65 -7.37 -7.05
CA VAL A 17 9.53 -7.76 -8.15
C VAL A 17 10.82 -8.30 -7.56
N VAL A 18 11.10 -9.58 -7.81
CA VAL A 18 12.32 -10.25 -7.33
C VAL A 18 13.43 -10.06 -8.37
N ILE A 19 14.55 -9.49 -7.93
CA ILE A 19 15.74 -9.23 -8.74
C ILE A 19 16.86 -10.12 -8.20
N ASP A 20 17.50 -10.89 -9.07
CA ASP A 20 18.70 -11.63 -8.70
C ASP A 20 19.87 -10.65 -8.54
N SER A 21 20.33 -10.50 -7.30
CA SER A 21 21.45 -9.62 -6.94
C SER A 21 22.80 -10.21 -7.34
N GLN A 22 22.90 -11.54 -7.42
CA GLN A 22 24.17 -12.23 -7.57
C GLN A 22 24.68 -12.18 -9.00
N GLY A 23 23.80 -11.98 -10.00
CA GLY A 23 24.20 -11.89 -11.40
C GLY A 23 25.15 -13.01 -11.83
N ARG A 24 25.08 -14.17 -11.16
CA ARG A 24 25.87 -15.34 -11.52
C ARG A 24 25.29 -15.79 -12.84
N SER A 25 25.97 -15.39 -13.92
CA SER A 25 25.74 -15.95 -15.25
C SER A 25 25.70 -17.47 -15.10
N GLU A 26 24.57 -18.07 -15.48
CA GLU A 26 24.31 -19.51 -15.35
C GLU A 26 25.37 -20.39 -16.08
N ASP A 27 26.28 -19.77 -16.85
CA ASP A 27 27.38 -20.39 -17.59
C ASP A 27 28.48 -21.07 -16.73
N SER A 28 28.32 -21.19 -15.40
CA SER A 28 29.30 -21.91 -14.56
C SER A 28 28.68 -22.83 -13.51
N ILE A 29 27.43 -23.24 -13.70
CA ILE A 29 26.95 -24.46 -13.04
C ILE A 29 27.46 -25.64 -13.86
N GLU A 30 28.72 -26.03 -13.62
CA GLU A 30 29.11 -27.40 -13.97
C GLU A 30 28.11 -28.33 -13.29
N PRO A 31 27.45 -29.25 -14.02
CA PRO A 31 26.62 -30.26 -13.39
C PRO A 31 27.57 -31.10 -12.54
N SER A 32 27.61 -30.81 -11.25
CA SER A 32 28.21 -31.70 -10.26
C SER A 32 27.41 -32.99 -10.31
N ASN A 33 27.88 -33.91 -11.16
CA ASN A 33 27.50 -35.31 -11.17
C ASN A 33 27.89 -35.89 -9.81
N SER A 34 27.08 -35.64 -8.79
CA SER A 34 27.02 -36.48 -7.61
C SER A 34 26.28 -37.75 -8.01
N SER A 35 26.98 -38.60 -8.76
CA SER A 35 26.75 -40.03 -8.79
C SER A 35 26.94 -40.55 -7.37
N GLU A 36 25.86 -40.52 -6.60
CA GLU A 36 25.76 -41.16 -5.31
C GLU A 36 25.83 -42.68 -5.53
N GLN A 37 26.88 -43.26 -4.96
CA GLN A 37 27.04 -44.69 -4.80
C GLN A 37 25.89 -45.21 -3.95
N LEU A 38 25.18 -46.19 -4.50
CA LEU A 38 24.33 -47.12 -3.78
C LEU A 38 25.12 -47.75 -2.62
N ALA A 39 24.83 -47.35 -1.40
CA ALA A 39 25.17 -48.11 -0.20
C ALA A 39 23.85 -48.57 0.46
N ALA A 40 23.50 -49.83 0.18
CA ALA A 40 22.49 -50.57 0.90
C ALA A 40 23.00 -50.89 2.31
N VAL A 41 22.29 -50.46 3.36
CA VAL A 41 22.34 -51.09 4.69
C VAL A 41 20.99 -50.92 5.39
N GLU A 42 20.22 -52.01 5.34
CA GLU A 42 19.40 -52.68 6.36
C GLU A 42 18.53 -51.92 7.39
N ASP A 43 17.28 -52.38 7.46
CA ASP A 43 16.27 -52.22 8.52
C ASP A 43 16.80 -52.38 9.96
N PRO A 44 16.16 -51.70 10.94
CA PRO A 44 15.28 -52.48 11.81
C PRO A 44 13.98 -51.76 12.26
N VAL A 45 12.87 -52.46 12.01
CA VAL A 45 11.74 -52.78 12.91
C VAL A 45 11.79 -52.19 14.34
N ALA A 46 10.80 -51.34 14.67
CA ALA A 46 10.07 -51.26 15.95
C ALA A 46 9.01 -50.15 15.84
N ALA A 47 7.72 -50.46 15.67
CA ALA A 47 6.75 -50.78 16.72
C ALA A 47 6.52 -49.61 17.71
N ALA A 48 5.49 -48.81 17.43
CA ALA A 48 4.65 -48.17 18.44
C ALA A 48 3.36 -47.70 17.75
N GLU A 49 2.34 -48.54 17.89
CA GLU A 49 0.93 -48.17 17.78
C GLU A 49 0.63 -47.17 18.90
N ASP A 50 -0.02 -46.05 18.59
CA ASP A 50 -0.91 -45.38 19.53
C ASP A 50 -2.00 -44.70 18.70
N GLU A 51 -3.11 -45.43 18.61
CA GLU A 51 -4.43 -44.92 18.26
C GLU A 51 -4.95 -44.11 19.45
N GLU A 52 -5.16 -42.80 19.27
CA GLU A 52 -6.16 -42.09 20.06
C GLU A 52 -7.14 -41.40 19.10
N GLU A 53 -8.21 -42.14 18.82
CA GLU A 53 -9.52 -41.59 18.48
C GLU A 53 -9.97 -40.67 19.61
N LEU A 54 -10.21 -39.40 19.30
CA LEU A 54 -11.12 -38.57 20.06
C LEU A 54 -12.24 -38.11 19.12
N GLU A 55 -13.29 -38.92 19.12
CA GLU A 55 -14.64 -38.49 18.80
C GLU A 55 -15.07 -37.45 19.85
N GLU A 56 -15.29 -36.20 19.44
CA GLU A 56 -16.20 -35.31 20.17
C GLU A 56 -17.38 -34.94 19.26
N GLU A 57 -18.46 -35.66 19.53
CA GLU A 57 -19.82 -35.31 19.15
C GLU A 57 -20.28 -33.98 19.80
N ALA A 58 -21.23 -33.36 19.10
CA ALA A 58 -22.32 -32.55 19.63
C ALA A 58 -22.06 -31.04 19.87
N LYS A 59 -22.59 -30.20 18.97
CA LYS A 59 -23.96 -29.67 19.12
C LYS A 59 -24.31 -28.74 17.96
N GLU A 60 -25.22 -29.24 17.14
CA GLU A 60 -26.03 -28.46 16.20
C GLU A 60 -27.18 -27.83 17.01
N GLU A 61 -27.11 -26.52 17.25
CA GLU A 61 -28.26 -25.72 17.69
C GLU A 61 -28.50 -24.62 16.67
N THR A 62 -29.37 -24.90 15.71
CA THR A 62 -30.25 -23.88 15.12
C THR A 62 -31.27 -23.42 16.16
N PRO A 63 -31.60 -22.12 16.21
CA PRO A 63 -32.98 -21.83 15.87
C PRO A 63 -33.12 -20.66 14.89
N ALA A 64 -34.10 -20.86 14.01
CA ALA A 64 -34.73 -19.87 13.17
C ALA A 64 -35.26 -18.69 14.00
N ALA A 65 -35.04 -17.48 13.50
CA ALA A 65 -35.86 -16.33 13.79
C ALA A 65 -36.06 -15.56 12.49
N GLU A 66 -37.11 -15.94 11.78
CA GLU A 66 -37.80 -15.07 10.83
C GLU A 66 -38.29 -13.83 11.60
N SER A 67 -37.91 -12.65 11.15
CA SER A 67 -38.73 -11.47 11.35
C SER A 67 -38.69 -10.64 10.07
N GLU A 68 -39.75 -10.82 9.30
CA GLU A 68 -40.23 -9.87 8.30
C GLU A 68 -40.47 -8.52 8.99
N ASP A 69 -39.82 -7.45 8.52
CA ASP A 69 -40.31 -6.09 8.77
C ASP A 69 -40.41 -5.35 7.43
N ASP A 70 -41.62 -5.44 6.90
CA ASP A 70 -42.17 -4.68 5.79
C ASP A 70 -42.39 -3.22 6.23
N SER A 71 -41.39 -2.37 6.05
CA SER A 71 -41.56 -0.91 6.20
C SER A 71 -41.42 -0.20 4.86
N LYS A 72 -42.56 -0.16 4.16
CA LYS A 72 -42.88 0.74 3.05
C LYS A 72 -42.75 2.20 3.52
N ASN A 73 -41.70 2.90 3.10
CA ASN A 73 -41.65 4.35 3.20
C ASN A 73 -41.68 4.98 1.80
N ASN A 74 -42.91 5.22 1.32
CA ASN A 74 -43.18 6.04 0.14
C ASN A 74 -43.04 7.52 0.52
N GLY A 75 -41.80 8.01 0.48
CA GLY A 75 -41.48 9.43 0.56
C GLY A 75 -41.64 10.11 -0.80
N ASN A 76 -42.78 10.76 -1.00
CA ASN A 76 -43.14 11.59 -2.14
C ASN A 76 -42.13 12.74 -2.31
N VAL A 77 -41.20 12.65 -3.26
CA VAL A 77 -40.26 13.75 -3.58
C VAL A 77 -40.95 14.72 -4.53
N ALA A 78 -41.36 15.87 -3.99
CA ALA A 78 -41.82 17.00 -4.76
C ALA A 78 -40.69 17.53 -5.65
N VAL A 79 -40.88 17.46 -6.96
CA VAL A 79 -40.02 18.07 -7.97
C VAL A 79 -40.18 19.58 -7.87
N ILE A 80 -39.16 20.26 -7.34
CA ILE A 80 -39.06 21.73 -7.37
C ILE A 80 -38.51 22.14 -8.74
N PRO A 81 -39.19 22.98 -9.53
CA PRO A 81 -38.67 23.47 -10.80
C PRO A 81 -37.51 24.44 -10.54
N VAL A 82 -36.31 24.05 -11.00
CA VAL A 82 -35.12 24.91 -11.00
C VAL A 82 -35.27 25.95 -12.11
N GLY A 83 -35.57 27.18 -11.73
CA GLY A 83 -35.50 28.34 -12.61
C GLY A 83 -34.04 28.75 -12.91
N PRO A 84 -33.80 29.53 -13.98
CA PRO A 84 -32.47 29.91 -14.42
C PRO A 84 -31.78 30.82 -13.39
N VAL A 85 -30.64 30.35 -12.87
CA VAL A 85 -29.79 31.06 -11.93
C VAL A 85 -29.11 32.22 -12.65
N LYS A 86 -29.44 33.44 -12.25
CA LYS A 86 -28.73 34.66 -12.65
C LYS A 86 -27.38 34.73 -11.91
N ASP A 87 -26.34 35.18 -12.61
CA ASP A 87 -24.99 35.36 -12.10
C ASP A 87 -24.94 36.14 -10.77
N VAL A 88 -24.75 35.42 -9.65
CA VAL A 88 -24.50 36.00 -8.34
C VAL A 88 -22.99 36.12 -8.16
N LYS A 89 -22.47 37.35 -8.09
CA LYS A 89 -21.10 37.62 -7.67
C LYS A 89 -20.95 37.23 -6.19
N PRO A 90 -19.97 36.39 -5.81
CA PRO A 90 -19.82 35.94 -4.43
C PRO A 90 -19.15 37.05 -3.61
N THR A 91 -19.95 37.86 -2.92
CA THR A 91 -19.50 38.78 -1.86
C THR A 91 -19.79 38.21 -0.47
N ASP A 92 -19.89 36.88 -0.35
CA ASP A 92 -20.18 36.23 0.91
C ASP A 92 -18.88 35.90 1.66
N PRO A 93 -18.60 36.51 2.84
CA PRO A 93 -17.34 36.31 3.57
C PRO A 93 -17.10 34.85 4.00
N LYS A 94 -18.16 34.02 4.05
CA LYS A 94 -18.04 32.57 4.30
C LYS A 94 -17.31 31.81 3.17
N ILE A 95 -17.45 32.24 1.92
CA ILE A 95 -16.81 31.58 0.77
C ILE A 95 -15.30 31.90 0.75
N LYS A 96 -14.90 33.08 1.23
CA LYS A 96 -13.50 33.49 1.30
C LYS A 96 -12.69 32.64 2.31
N LEU A 97 -13.31 32.28 3.44
CA LEU A 97 -12.68 31.44 4.47
C LEU A 97 -12.48 29.98 4.00
N LEU A 98 -13.42 29.45 3.20
CA LEU A 98 -13.31 28.12 2.59
C LEU A 98 -12.18 28.02 1.54
N MET A 99 -11.88 29.12 0.82
CA MET A 99 -10.74 29.13 -0.11
C MET A 99 -9.38 29.24 0.59
N GLU A 100 -9.29 29.92 1.73
CA GLU A 100 -8.05 29.99 2.52
C GLU A 100 -7.73 28.66 3.23
N GLY A 101 -8.75 27.91 3.66
CA GLY A 101 -8.57 26.57 4.24
C GLY A 101 -7.91 25.56 3.29
N ARG A 102 -8.18 25.63 1.99
CA ARG A 102 -7.55 24.77 0.96
C ARG A 102 -6.04 24.95 0.85
N SER A 103 -5.54 26.17 1.09
CA SER A 103 -4.09 26.44 1.05
C SER A 103 -3.33 25.78 2.21
N LEU A 104 -4.01 25.52 3.33
CA LEU A 104 -3.41 24.93 4.54
C LEU A 104 -3.19 23.42 4.39
N VAL A 105 -4.10 22.73 3.68
CA VAL A 105 -3.98 21.28 3.40
C VAL A 105 -2.77 20.98 2.50
N ASP A 106 -2.43 21.89 1.59
CA ASP A 106 -1.26 21.75 0.75
C ASP A 106 0.04 22.14 1.46
N SER A 107 0.01 22.99 2.50
CA SER A 107 1.20 23.23 3.32
C SER A 107 1.54 22.05 4.24
N VAL A 108 0.55 21.29 4.71
CA VAL A 108 0.77 20.10 5.57
C VAL A 108 1.52 18.99 4.81
N PHE A 109 1.25 18.84 3.51
CA PHE A 109 1.85 17.79 2.67
C PHE A 109 3.01 18.24 1.78
N LYS A 110 3.31 19.54 1.71
CA LYS A 110 4.52 20.04 1.06
C LYS A 110 5.71 19.69 1.94
N ARG A 111 6.17 18.45 1.77
CA ARG A 111 7.36 17.83 2.34
C ARG A 111 8.42 18.88 2.69
N THR A 112 8.67 19.06 3.98
CA THR A 112 10.04 19.29 4.44
C THR A 112 10.86 18.13 3.86
N PRO A 113 11.82 18.38 2.95
CA PRO A 113 12.64 17.29 2.44
C PRO A 113 13.34 16.66 3.64
N LEU A 114 13.03 15.39 3.93
CA LEU A 114 13.80 14.56 4.86
C LEU A 114 15.26 14.78 4.52
N LYS A 115 15.99 15.41 5.45
CA LYS A 115 17.41 15.76 5.30
C LYS A 115 18.20 14.48 5.05
N ARG A 116 18.33 14.13 3.77
CA ARG A 116 19.33 13.18 3.30
C ARG A 116 20.66 13.89 3.53
N ASN A 117 21.45 13.42 4.48
CA ASN A 117 22.83 13.85 4.67
C ASN A 117 23.58 13.72 3.34
N LYS A 118 23.72 14.83 2.62
CA LYS A 118 24.60 14.97 1.48
C LYS A 118 25.33 16.30 1.64
N SER A 119 26.55 16.18 2.14
CA SER A 119 27.64 17.12 1.87
C SER A 119 27.83 17.23 0.35
N ASN A 120 27.40 18.36 -0.25
CA ASN A 120 28.17 19.04 -1.28
C ASN A 120 27.52 20.39 -1.59
N GLU A 121 28.23 21.47 -1.27
CA GLU A 121 27.87 22.82 -1.67
C GLU A 121 28.05 23.00 -3.18
N GLY A 122 27.07 23.64 -3.81
CA GLY A 122 27.05 23.85 -5.26
C GLY A 122 25.98 24.83 -5.71
N ASN A 123 26.14 26.08 -5.29
CA ASN A 123 25.88 27.34 -5.99
C ASN A 123 24.71 27.44 -7.03
N GLY A 124 23.76 28.35 -6.76
CA GLY A 124 23.38 29.36 -7.77
C GLY A 124 21.99 29.28 -8.43
N LYS A 125 21.07 30.10 -7.91
CA LYS A 125 20.11 31.00 -8.61
C LYS A 125 19.35 30.47 -9.84
N ASN A 126 18.03 30.32 -9.71
CA ASN A 126 16.99 30.92 -10.57
C ASN A 126 15.61 30.53 -10.02
N PHE A 127 14.90 31.52 -9.48
CA PHE A 127 13.51 31.39 -9.03
C PHE A 127 12.70 32.43 -9.80
N VAL A 128 11.51 32.04 -10.25
CA VAL A 128 10.49 32.78 -11.02
C VAL A 128 10.37 32.32 -12.48
N GLN A 129 9.49 31.32 -12.69
CA GLN A 129 8.65 31.01 -13.86
C GLN A 129 8.52 29.49 -13.97
N ASP A 130 7.47 28.89 -13.39
CA ASP A 130 6.94 27.59 -13.84
C ASP A 130 5.62 27.24 -13.12
N GLY A 131 4.53 27.91 -13.54
CA GLY A 131 3.16 27.64 -13.07
C GLY A 131 2.35 26.73 -13.99
N GLN A 132 2.91 26.26 -15.12
CA GLN A 132 2.16 25.49 -16.14
C GLN A 132 2.79 24.16 -16.54
N ARG A 133 3.88 23.70 -15.89
CA ARG A 133 4.56 22.44 -16.23
C ARG A 133 4.28 21.27 -15.29
N PHE A 134 3.40 21.43 -14.30
CA PHE A 134 3.26 20.41 -13.26
C PHE A 134 2.39 19.20 -13.65
N MET A 135 1.47 19.33 -14.61
CA MET A 135 0.58 18.22 -14.99
C MET A 135 1.14 17.27 -16.06
N SER A 136 2.18 17.67 -16.82
CA SER A 136 2.85 16.79 -17.78
C SER A 136 3.98 15.94 -17.17
N SER A 137 4.35 16.22 -15.92
CA SER A 137 5.51 15.59 -15.25
C SER A 137 5.16 14.25 -14.58
N ILE A 138 3.91 14.05 -14.16
CA ILE A 138 3.52 12.82 -13.43
C ILE A 138 3.44 11.61 -14.37
N GLY A 139 3.11 11.79 -15.65
CA GLY A 139 3.19 10.72 -16.67
C GLY A 139 4.62 10.35 -17.09
N SER A 140 5.61 11.20 -16.78
CA SER A 140 7.01 11.01 -17.20
C SER A 140 7.88 10.35 -16.12
N SER A 141 7.43 10.33 -14.86
CA SER A 141 8.20 9.74 -13.76
C SER A 141 8.04 8.23 -13.65
N ILE A 142 6.90 7.68 -14.09
CA ILE A 142 6.72 6.21 -14.20
C ILE A 142 7.53 5.65 -15.38
N THR A 143 7.79 6.45 -16.43
CA THR A 143 8.58 6.03 -17.59
C THR A 143 10.09 6.27 -17.46
N ARG A 144 10.56 7.20 -16.60
CA ARG A 144 12.01 7.41 -16.39
C ARG A 144 12.68 6.33 -15.53
N SER A 145 11.95 5.66 -14.64
CA SER A 145 12.44 4.42 -14.00
C SER A 145 12.54 3.23 -14.97
N GLY A 146 11.96 3.35 -16.17
CA GLY A 146 12.02 2.33 -17.23
C GLY A 146 13.38 2.17 -17.91
N SER A 147 14.26 3.19 -17.90
CA SER A 147 15.51 3.12 -18.68
C SER A 147 16.61 2.24 -18.06
N ASN A 148 16.52 1.95 -16.76
CA ASN A 148 17.41 0.99 -16.10
C ASN A 148 16.81 -0.44 -16.04
N ILE A 149 15.50 -0.58 -16.25
CA ILE A 149 14.82 -1.88 -16.31
C ILE A 149 15.27 -2.64 -17.56
N SER A 150 15.42 -1.98 -18.71
CA SER A 150 15.80 -2.66 -19.97
C SER A 150 17.23 -3.23 -19.97
N LYS A 151 18.18 -2.63 -19.23
CA LYS A 151 19.55 -3.18 -19.07
C LYS A 151 19.65 -4.27 -17.99
N ARG A 152 18.70 -4.32 -17.06
CA ARG A 152 18.57 -5.40 -16.06
C ARG A 152 17.62 -6.52 -16.51
N ALA A 153 16.84 -6.31 -17.58
CA ALA A 153 15.86 -7.25 -18.12
C ALA A 153 16.45 -8.63 -18.47
N SER A 154 17.71 -8.71 -18.88
CA SER A 154 18.39 -9.99 -19.15
C SER A 154 18.70 -10.82 -17.90
N ARG A 155 18.53 -10.26 -16.68
CA ARG A 155 18.75 -10.94 -15.39
C ARG A 155 17.46 -11.30 -14.66
N PHE A 156 16.32 -11.23 -15.34
CA PHE A 156 14.99 -11.42 -14.72
C PHE A 156 14.54 -12.88 -14.59
N VAL A 157 15.39 -13.86 -14.91
CA VAL A 157 15.08 -15.27 -14.67
C VAL A 157 15.32 -15.59 -13.18
N ALA A 158 14.47 -15.06 -12.31
CA ALA A 158 14.44 -15.53 -10.94
C ALA A 158 13.95 -16.98 -10.95
N SER A 159 14.75 -17.89 -10.41
CA SER A 159 14.32 -19.28 -10.24
C SER A 159 13.06 -19.34 -9.37
N LYS A 160 12.17 -20.31 -9.64
CA LYS A 160 10.93 -20.50 -8.87
C LYS A 160 11.19 -20.60 -7.36
N THR A 161 12.36 -21.12 -6.97
CA THR A 161 12.81 -21.20 -5.58
C THR A 161 13.14 -19.84 -4.98
N MET A 162 13.76 -18.91 -5.72
CA MET A 162 14.01 -17.54 -5.26
C MET A 162 12.71 -16.77 -5.00
N VAL A 163 11.73 -16.91 -5.89
CA VAL A 163 10.43 -16.23 -5.74
C VAL A 163 9.68 -16.77 -4.52
N GLY A 164 9.70 -18.08 -4.29
CA GLY A 164 9.12 -18.68 -3.08
C GLY A 164 9.83 -18.25 -1.79
N ARG A 165 11.16 -18.06 -1.81
CA ARG A 165 11.90 -17.50 -0.67
C ARG A 165 11.55 -16.03 -0.42
N ALA A 166 11.51 -15.22 -1.47
CA ALA A 166 11.14 -13.80 -1.38
C ALA A 166 9.69 -13.62 -0.90
N GLU A 167 8.77 -14.45 -1.37
CA GLU A 167 7.38 -14.45 -0.92
C GLU A 167 7.27 -14.71 0.59
N LYS A 168 7.89 -15.79 1.09
CA LYS A 168 7.93 -16.08 2.52
C LYS A 168 8.56 -14.95 3.31
N ALA A 169 9.68 -14.41 2.83
CA ALA A 169 10.37 -13.28 3.46
C ALA A 169 9.48 -12.04 3.60
N VAL A 170 8.75 -11.69 2.54
CA VAL A 170 7.85 -10.54 2.53
C VAL A 170 6.66 -10.78 3.46
N VAL A 171 6.04 -11.96 3.42
CA VAL A 171 4.92 -12.31 4.30
C VAL A 171 5.33 -12.28 5.78
N GLU A 172 6.55 -12.70 6.12
CA GLU A 172 7.10 -12.58 7.48
C GLU A 172 7.50 -11.16 7.87
N CYS A 173 7.86 -10.30 6.91
CA CYS A 173 8.28 -8.93 7.16
C CYS A 173 7.10 -7.99 7.37
N ILE A 174 5.99 -8.18 6.65
CA ILE A 174 4.86 -7.25 6.73
C ILE A 174 4.30 -7.13 8.16
N PRO A 175 4.10 -8.20 8.96
CA PRO A 175 3.67 -8.07 10.36
C PRO A 175 4.56 -7.14 11.20
N LEU A 176 5.87 -7.18 10.98
CA LEU A 176 6.83 -6.30 11.69
C LEU A 176 6.67 -4.84 11.24
N VAL A 177 6.36 -4.62 9.96
CA VAL A 177 6.07 -3.29 9.42
C VAL A 177 4.74 -2.77 9.93
N THR A 178 3.72 -3.63 10.01
CA THR A 178 2.39 -3.27 10.53
C THR A 178 2.45 -2.89 12.00
N GLU A 179 3.27 -3.58 12.80
CA GLU A 179 3.51 -3.25 14.21
C GLU A 179 4.20 -1.89 14.36
N GLU A 180 5.20 -1.58 13.51
CA GLU A 180 5.89 -0.29 13.52
C GLU A 180 4.95 0.88 13.15
N ILE A 181 4.08 0.66 12.17
CA ILE A 181 3.08 1.64 11.71
C ILE A 181 1.91 1.74 12.71
N GLY A 182 1.66 0.69 13.51
CA GLY A 182 0.55 0.65 14.46
C GLY A 182 -0.82 0.42 13.79
N VAL A 183 -0.85 -0.27 12.65
CA VAL A 183 -2.09 -0.58 11.93
C VAL A 183 -2.20 -2.08 11.72
N GLU A 184 -3.34 -2.64 12.08
CA GLU A 184 -3.64 -4.03 11.79
C GLU A 184 -3.93 -4.22 10.30
N MET A 185 -3.18 -5.12 9.65
CA MET A 185 -3.36 -5.44 8.23
C MET A 185 -3.43 -6.96 8.02
N SER A 186 -4.24 -7.39 7.06
CA SER A 186 -4.23 -8.74 6.52
C SER A 186 -3.64 -8.73 5.12
N ILE A 187 -2.96 -9.83 4.75
CA ILE A 187 -2.28 -9.95 3.47
C ILE A 187 -2.80 -11.19 2.79
N SER A 188 -3.20 -11.07 1.54
CA SER A 188 -3.59 -12.19 0.69
C SER A 188 -2.74 -12.17 -0.58
N LYS A 189 -2.31 -13.34 -1.05
CA LYS A 189 -1.62 -13.44 -2.33
C LYS A 189 -2.65 -13.54 -3.45
N ARG A 190 -2.58 -12.62 -4.41
CA ARG A 190 -3.53 -12.56 -5.53
C ARG A 190 -2.96 -13.12 -6.83
N PHE A 191 -1.67 -12.91 -7.07
CA PHE A 191 -1.05 -13.29 -8.33
C PHE A 191 0.42 -13.68 -8.15
N GLN A 192 0.90 -14.63 -8.98
CA GLN A 192 2.32 -14.93 -9.12
C GLN A 192 2.60 -15.42 -10.53
N GLN A 193 3.54 -14.77 -11.21
CA GLN A 193 4.05 -15.24 -12.49
C GLN A 193 5.52 -14.84 -12.66
N GLY A 194 6.37 -15.86 -12.85
CA GLY A 194 7.81 -15.67 -12.99
C GLY A 194 8.38 -14.92 -11.77
N PRO A 195 9.18 -13.86 -11.97
CA PRO A 195 9.86 -13.11 -10.91
C PRO A 195 8.94 -12.15 -10.13
N ILE A 196 7.64 -12.13 -10.44
CA ILE A 196 6.68 -11.18 -9.87
C ILE A 196 5.60 -11.91 -9.09
N PHE A 197 5.24 -11.35 -7.94
CA PHE A 197 4.04 -11.71 -7.21
C PHE A 197 3.33 -10.45 -6.69
N VAL A 198 2.01 -10.53 -6.60
CA VAL A 198 1.14 -9.45 -6.13
C VAL A 198 0.47 -9.88 -4.84
N LEU A 199 0.61 -9.05 -3.82
CA LEU A 199 -0.05 -9.20 -2.53
C LEU A 199 -1.14 -8.13 -2.43
N GLU A 200 -2.36 -8.51 -2.10
CA GLU A 200 -3.35 -7.58 -1.61
C GLU A 200 -3.12 -7.36 -0.11
N VAL A 201 -3.10 -6.10 0.29
CA VAL A 201 -2.95 -5.66 1.67
C VAL A 201 -4.24 -4.99 2.08
N ASP A 202 -4.98 -5.64 2.97
CA ASP A 202 -6.23 -5.14 3.54
C ASP A 202 -5.94 -4.51 4.90
N MET A 203 -6.17 -3.22 5.02
CA MET A 203 -6.04 -2.52 6.29
C MET A 203 -7.36 -2.52 7.04
N LYS A 204 -7.31 -2.86 8.33
CA LYS A 204 -8.44 -2.64 9.23
C LYS A 204 -8.53 -1.16 9.62
N GLY A 205 -9.72 -0.76 10.04
CA GLY A 205 -9.97 0.63 10.43
C GLY A 205 -9.09 1.05 11.62
N CYS A 206 -8.48 2.23 11.51
CA CYS A 206 -7.57 2.77 12.51
C CYS A 206 -7.90 4.23 12.85
N ASP A 207 -7.30 4.75 13.93
CA ASP A 207 -7.41 6.17 14.27
C ASP A 207 -6.57 6.99 13.28
N MET A 208 -7.22 7.95 12.63
CA MET A 208 -6.59 8.81 11.64
C MET A 208 -5.42 9.62 12.21
N LEU A 209 -5.51 10.05 13.48
CA LEU A 209 -4.45 10.83 14.11
C LEU A 209 -3.17 10.00 14.27
N GLU A 210 -3.31 8.77 14.78
CA GLU A 210 -2.20 7.85 14.99
C GLU A 210 -1.56 7.46 13.64
N LEU A 211 -2.39 7.18 12.63
CA LEU A 211 -1.90 6.87 11.29
C LEU A 211 -1.13 8.05 10.67
N LEU A 212 -1.64 9.26 10.82
CA LEU A 212 -1.00 10.46 10.28
C LEU A 212 0.34 10.73 10.97
N GLU A 213 0.43 10.54 12.27
CA GLU A 213 1.66 10.69 13.04
C GLU A 213 2.74 9.69 12.59
N LYS A 214 2.36 8.44 12.36
CA LYS A 214 3.29 7.37 11.97
C LYS A 214 3.76 7.48 10.52
N VAL A 215 2.86 7.89 9.61
CA VAL A 215 3.15 7.95 8.18
C VAL A 215 3.77 9.30 7.78
N SER A 216 3.24 10.41 8.31
CA SER A 216 3.62 11.77 7.92
C SER A 216 4.42 12.53 8.98
N GLY A 217 4.51 12.00 10.20
CA GLY A 217 5.23 12.60 11.32
C GLY A 217 4.35 13.42 12.27
N GLU A 218 4.92 13.74 13.44
CA GLU A 218 4.24 14.44 14.54
C GLU A 218 3.74 15.84 14.15
N GLU A 219 4.48 16.55 13.30
CA GLU A 219 4.09 17.89 12.84
C GLU A 219 2.79 17.87 12.04
N ALA A 220 2.64 16.91 11.12
CA ALA A 220 1.42 16.74 10.33
C ALA A 220 0.23 16.35 11.23
N ALA A 221 0.45 15.46 12.19
CA ALA A 221 -0.57 15.07 13.16
C ALA A 221 -1.03 16.26 14.03
N ARG A 222 -0.09 17.10 14.49
CA ARG A 222 -0.40 18.30 15.26
C ARG A 222 -1.20 19.33 14.45
N GLN A 223 -0.82 19.56 13.19
CA GLN A 223 -1.56 20.47 12.31
C GLN A 223 -2.99 19.98 12.08
N TYR A 224 -3.16 18.70 11.79
CA TYR A 224 -4.47 18.09 11.63
C TYR A 224 -5.32 18.19 12.92
N ARG A 225 -4.71 17.93 14.09
CA ARG A 225 -5.38 18.09 15.40
C ARG A 225 -5.89 19.52 15.60
N ASN A 226 -5.04 20.52 15.36
CA ASN A 226 -5.42 21.93 15.51
C ASN A 226 -6.57 22.32 14.58
N VAL A 227 -6.56 21.84 13.33
CA VAL A 227 -7.64 22.09 12.36
C VAL A 227 -8.93 21.43 12.82
N LYS A 228 -8.87 20.16 13.26
CA LYS A 228 -10.02 19.43 13.78
C LYS A 228 -10.65 20.13 14.99
N GLU A 229 -9.83 20.48 15.98
CA GLU A 229 -10.28 21.18 17.19
C GLU A 229 -10.88 22.57 16.85
N GLY A 230 -10.27 23.28 15.90
CA GLY A 230 -10.81 24.56 15.41
C GLY A 230 -12.18 24.42 14.74
N LEU A 231 -12.36 23.41 13.88
CA LEU A 231 -13.64 23.14 13.21
C LEU A 231 -14.73 22.69 14.20
N GLU A 232 -14.35 21.90 15.20
CA GLU A 232 -15.24 21.46 16.28
C GLU A 232 -15.68 22.64 17.14
N ALA A 233 -14.75 23.52 17.53
CA ALA A 233 -15.05 24.73 18.31
C ALA A 233 -15.97 25.72 17.56
N LEU A 234 -15.89 25.75 16.23
CA LEU A 234 -16.75 26.57 15.38
C LEU A 234 -18.12 25.91 15.07
N GLY A 235 -18.33 24.65 15.45
CA GLY A 235 -19.56 23.92 15.16
C GLY A 235 -19.78 23.66 13.68
N LEU A 236 -18.71 23.35 12.92
CA LEU A 236 -18.76 23.12 11.47
C LEU A 236 -18.48 21.65 11.09
N PRO A 237 -19.39 20.71 11.40
CA PRO A 237 -19.17 19.27 11.15
C PRO A 237 -19.07 18.94 9.66
N ASP A 238 -19.84 19.60 8.79
CA ASP A 238 -19.80 19.36 7.34
C ASP A 238 -18.41 19.67 6.76
N THR A 239 -17.77 20.73 7.25
CA THR A 239 -16.41 21.12 6.84
C THR A 239 -15.38 20.11 7.34
N GLN A 240 -15.57 19.54 8.53
CA GLN A 240 -14.72 18.48 9.05
C GLN A 240 -14.80 17.23 8.17
N ASP A 241 -15.99 16.82 7.74
CA ASP A 241 -16.17 15.68 6.84
C ASP A 241 -15.57 15.92 5.45
N MET A 242 -15.69 17.15 4.92
CA MET A 242 -15.02 17.53 3.67
C MET A 242 -13.49 17.47 3.81
N PHE A 243 -12.95 17.98 4.92
CA PHE A 243 -11.53 17.94 5.19
C PHE A 243 -11.00 16.51 5.33
N LEU A 244 -11.74 15.63 6.03
CA LEU A 244 -11.45 14.20 6.10
C LEU A 244 -11.39 13.56 4.71
N LYS A 245 -12.39 13.83 3.86
CA LYS A 245 -12.43 13.31 2.48
C LYS A 245 -11.26 13.79 1.62
N GLU A 246 -10.78 15.02 1.82
CA GLU A 246 -9.60 15.54 1.11
C GLU A 246 -8.27 14.95 1.63
N MET A 247 -8.20 14.65 2.93
CA MET A 247 -7.01 14.13 3.60
C MET A 247 -6.79 12.63 3.38
N LEU A 248 -7.87 11.83 3.35
CA LEU A 248 -7.78 10.37 3.26
C LEU A 248 -6.98 9.87 2.03
N PRO A 249 -7.19 10.38 0.80
CA PRO A 249 -6.40 9.97 -0.36
C PRO A 249 -4.91 10.30 -0.21
N LYS A 250 -4.58 11.46 0.37
CA LYS A 250 -3.19 11.87 0.62
C LYS A 250 -2.52 10.92 1.62
N LEU A 251 -3.24 10.54 2.67
CA LEU A 251 -2.76 9.61 3.69
C LEU A 251 -2.56 8.19 3.13
N ARG A 252 -3.52 7.69 2.35
CA ARG A 252 -3.41 6.38 1.66
C ARG A 252 -2.18 6.33 0.77
N LYS A 253 -1.96 7.37 -0.04
CA LYS A 253 -0.79 7.46 -0.91
C LYS A 253 0.52 7.49 -0.13
N ALA A 254 0.60 8.29 0.93
CA ALA A 254 1.78 8.36 1.79
C ALA A 254 2.07 7.00 2.45
N MET A 255 1.03 6.27 2.84
CA MET A 255 1.17 4.94 3.41
C MET A 255 1.64 3.90 2.38
N MET A 256 1.08 3.91 1.17
CA MET A 256 1.54 3.07 0.06
C MET A 256 3.02 3.30 -0.26
N GLU A 257 3.45 4.57 -0.35
CA GLU A 257 4.85 4.95 -0.53
C GLU A 257 5.71 4.42 0.63
N ARG A 258 5.25 4.60 1.89
CA ARG A 258 5.98 4.14 3.06
C ARG A 258 6.13 2.62 3.11
N MET A 259 5.10 1.85 2.76
CA MET A 259 5.16 0.39 2.66
C MET A 259 6.15 -0.06 1.58
N SER A 260 6.19 0.64 0.45
CA SER A 260 7.13 0.33 -0.65
C SER A 260 8.60 0.57 -0.28
N GLU A 261 8.86 1.46 0.69
CA GLU A 261 10.21 1.73 1.22
C GLU A 261 10.60 0.79 2.35
N ILE A 262 9.73 0.62 3.36
CA ILE A 262 10.07 -0.12 4.58
C ILE A 262 10.21 -1.62 4.31
N VAL A 263 9.34 -2.22 3.48
CA VAL A 263 9.36 -3.67 3.27
C VAL A 263 10.71 -4.16 2.71
N PRO A 264 11.27 -3.57 1.62
CA PRO A 264 12.60 -3.92 1.16
C PRO A 264 13.70 -3.66 2.20
N ASP A 265 13.63 -2.56 2.95
CA ASP A 265 14.63 -2.20 3.94
C ASP A 265 14.67 -3.21 5.11
N LYS A 266 13.50 -3.63 5.61
CA LYS A 266 13.39 -4.66 6.65
C LYS A 266 13.85 -6.02 6.17
N MET A 267 13.59 -6.37 4.91
CA MET A 267 14.06 -7.62 4.34
C MET A 267 15.59 -7.68 4.29
N LYS A 268 16.25 -6.58 3.90
CA LYS A 268 17.72 -6.46 3.87
C LYS A 268 18.38 -6.59 5.25
N MET A 269 17.67 -6.24 6.32
CA MET A 269 18.19 -6.39 7.69
C MET A 269 18.28 -7.86 8.14
N LYS A 270 17.49 -8.76 7.54
CA LYS A 270 17.51 -10.19 7.86
C LYS A 270 18.62 -10.89 7.04
N LYS A 271 19.64 -11.42 7.73
CA LYS A 271 20.77 -12.14 7.11
C LYS A 271 20.34 -13.31 6.20
N GLN A 272 19.18 -13.91 6.45
CA GLN A 272 18.65 -15.03 5.67
C GLN A 272 18.29 -14.65 4.22
N TYR A 273 18.14 -13.35 3.94
CA TYR A 273 17.66 -12.83 2.65
C TYR A 273 18.64 -11.83 2.02
N GLU A 274 19.92 -11.87 2.41
CA GLU A 274 20.96 -10.95 1.91
C GLU A 274 21.21 -11.11 0.39
N ASP A 275 20.93 -12.28 -0.17
CA ASP A 275 21.04 -12.58 -1.60
C ASP A 275 19.83 -12.11 -2.44
N LEU A 276 18.74 -11.67 -1.80
CA LEU A 276 17.50 -11.28 -2.48
C LEU A 276 17.39 -9.75 -2.58
N GLU A 277 17.40 -9.22 -3.80
CA GLU A 277 17.03 -7.83 -4.07
C GLU A 277 15.54 -7.81 -4.45
N ILE A 278 14.70 -7.18 -3.65
CA ILE A 278 13.28 -6.97 -3.99
C ILE A 278 13.00 -5.50 -4.27
N GLN A 279 12.10 -5.27 -5.20
CA GLN A 279 11.48 -3.97 -5.43
C GLN A 279 9.99 -4.10 -5.15
N CYS A 280 9.49 -3.26 -4.25
CA CYS A 280 8.07 -3.18 -3.94
C CYS A 280 7.45 -1.95 -4.60
N VAL A 281 6.27 -2.10 -5.19
CA VAL A 281 5.48 -1.00 -5.75
C VAL A 281 4.04 -1.16 -5.27
N ALA A 282 3.62 -0.28 -4.37
CA ALA A 282 2.25 -0.24 -3.88
C ALA A 282 1.36 0.58 -4.85
N LEU A 283 0.25 0.00 -5.28
CA LEU A 283 -0.68 0.58 -6.28
C LEU A 283 -2.13 0.42 -5.81
N GLU A 284 -2.98 1.36 -6.24
CA GLU A 284 -4.43 1.22 -6.12
C GLU A 284 -4.96 0.18 -7.14
N ASP A 285 -6.17 -0.34 -6.91
CA ASP A 285 -6.80 -1.37 -7.75
C ASP A 285 -6.78 -1.04 -9.26
N GLN A 286 -7.12 0.20 -9.62
CA GLN A 286 -7.14 0.63 -11.03
C GLN A 286 -5.74 0.76 -11.64
N GLU A 287 -4.74 1.07 -10.82
CA GLU A 287 -3.35 1.22 -11.27
C GLU A 287 -2.64 -0.13 -11.35
N GLU A 288 -2.95 -1.04 -10.42
CA GLU A 288 -2.46 -2.42 -10.40
C GLU A 288 -2.86 -3.15 -11.68
N ALA A 289 -4.14 -3.12 -12.06
CA ALA A 289 -4.60 -3.82 -13.24
C ALA A 289 -3.85 -3.33 -14.50
N LYS A 290 -3.72 -2.01 -14.66
CA LYS A 290 -2.98 -1.40 -15.79
C LYS A 290 -1.50 -1.79 -15.76
N TRP A 291 -0.88 -1.78 -14.58
CA TRP A 291 0.51 -2.17 -14.41
C TRP A 291 0.72 -3.64 -14.77
N LEU A 292 -0.15 -4.53 -14.29
CA LEU A 292 -0.10 -5.96 -14.55
C LEU A 292 -0.27 -6.26 -16.04
N TYR A 293 -1.25 -5.67 -16.72
CA TYR A 293 -1.43 -5.83 -18.18
C TYR A 293 -0.19 -5.39 -18.97
N ASN A 294 0.38 -4.23 -18.64
CA ASN A 294 1.59 -3.74 -19.29
C ASN A 294 2.79 -4.67 -19.04
N PHE A 295 2.90 -5.20 -17.83
CA PHE A 295 3.95 -6.15 -17.48
C PHE A 295 3.81 -7.48 -18.23
N LEU A 296 2.60 -8.02 -18.32
CA LEU A 296 2.33 -9.26 -19.06
C LEU A 296 2.61 -9.12 -20.56
N ALA A 297 2.22 -8.00 -21.17
CA ALA A 297 2.55 -7.70 -22.56
C ALA A 297 4.07 -7.64 -22.76
N PHE A 298 4.79 -6.94 -21.87
CA PHE A 298 6.25 -6.87 -21.90
C PHE A 298 6.92 -8.25 -21.77
N MET A 299 6.39 -9.14 -20.91
CA MET A 299 6.88 -10.51 -20.76
C MET A 299 6.59 -11.38 -21.99
N GLN A 300 5.52 -11.10 -22.72
CA GLN A 300 5.19 -11.81 -23.96
C GLN A 300 6.13 -11.41 -25.10
N ASP A 301 6.47 -10.12 -25.19
CA ASP A 301 7.40 -9.59 -26.20
C ASP A 301 8.85 -10.08 -26.02
N MET A 302 9.21 -10.58 -24.82
CA MET A 302 10.52 -11.17 -24.55
C MET A 302 10.65 -12.65 -24.91
N LYS A 303 9.56 -13.33 -25.23
CA LYS A 303 9.58 -14.75 -25.63
C LYS A 303 9.84 -14.89 -27.12
#